data_AF-A0A1G0VFT2-F1
#
_entry.id   AF-A0A1G0VFT2-F1
#
_cell.length_a   1.000
_cell.length_b   1.000
_cell.length_c   1.000
_cell.angle_alpha   90.00
_cell.angle_beta   90.00
_cell.angle_gamma   90.00
#
_symmetry.space_group_name_H-M   'P 1'
#
loop_
_entity.id
_entity.type
_entity.pdbx_description
1 polymer ?
#
loop_
_entity_poly.entity_id
_entity_poly.type
_entity_poly.pdbx_seq_one_letter_code
_entity_poly.pdbx_strand_id
1 'polypeptide(L)'
;MLELEISKAKMIEIKITTDNALRLLMERMKFELSLRQKSGMIKHGMHLDELSFSETMRLVESSVFDTIFLLPVEIITSQTNLVSIIASTVRALSRVLHKEEFLLFSDRQSRNLIEPIRKFLIRETRANNFLKN
;
A
#
# COMPACT_ATOMS: atom_id res chain seq x y z
N MET A 1 -1.75 -38.67 13.69
CA MET A 1 -2.17 -37.60 14.64
C MET A 1 -1.00 -36.63 14.79
N LEU A 2 -0.60 -36.02 13.67
CA LEU A 2 0.68 -35.35 13.50
C LEU A 2 0.46 -34.21 12.49
N GLU A 3 -0.46 -33.32 12.83
CA GLU A 3 -0.75 -32.11 12.05
C GLU A 3 -1.48 -31.17 13.01
N LEU A 4 -1.05 -29.90 13.04
CA LEU A 4 -1.58 -28.75 13.81
C LEU A 4 -0.80 -28.30 15.05
N GLU A 5 0.50 -28.56 15.15
CA GLU A 5 1.40 -27.49 15.59
C GLU A 5 1.84 -26.71 14.36
N ILE A 6 0.93 -25.90 13.84
CA ILE A 6 1.35 -24.72 13.08
C ILE A 6 2.10 -23.87 14.09
N SER A 7 3.41 -24.04 14.13
CA SER A 7 4.36 -23.06 14.66
C SER A 7 3.77 -21.68 14.44
N LYS A 8 3.49 -20.96 15.53
CA LYS A 8 3.18 -19.53 15.50
C LYS A 8 4.41 -18.85 14.90
N ALA A 9 4.50 -18.80 13.57
CA ALA A 9 5.41 -17.92 12.88
C ALA A 9 5.12 -16.54 13.45
N LYS A 10 6.10 -15.99 14.17
CA LYS A 10 5.95 -14.74 14.91
C LYS A 10 5.54 -13.66 13.90
N MET A 11 4.27 -13.27 13.92
CA MET A 11 3.75 -12.21 13.07
C MET A 11 4.52 -10.93 13.42
N ILE A 12 5.07 -10.26 12.40
CA ILE A 12 5.71 -8.96 12.62
C ILE A 12 4.59 -7.93 12.67
N GLU A 13 4.39 -7.35 13.84
CA GLU A 13 3.42 -6.28 14.04
C GLU A 13 4.09 -4.93 13.75
N ILE A 14 3.65 -4.28 12.67
CA ILE A 14 4.05 -2.92 12.34
C ILE A 14 3.28 -1.98 13.27
N LYS A 15 4.00 -1.28 14.15
CA LYS A 15 3.44 -0.32 15.09
C LYS A 15 3.36 1.07 14.47
N ILE A 16 2.31 1.30 13.68
CA ILE A 16 1.99 2.60 13.12
C ILE A 16 0.52 2.92 13.37
N THR A 17 0.23 4.15 13.77
CA THR A 17 -1.15 4.62 13.91
C THR A 17 -1.75 4.89 12.53
N THR A 18 -3.07 4.76 12.40
CA THR A 18 -3.77 5.08 11.15
C THR A 18 -3.52 6.53 10.73
N ASP A 19 -3.43 7.48 11.68
CA ASP A 19 -3.17 8.89 11.37
C ASP A 19 -1.76 9.11 10.79
N ASN A 20 -0.74 8.43 11.32
CA ASN A 20 0.62 8.53 10.78
C ASN A 20 0.71 7.89 9.39
N ALA A 21 0.07 6.74 9.20
CA ALA A 21 0.00 6.09 7.89
C ALA A 21 -0.77 6.95 6.87
N LEU A 22 -1.85 7.61 7.30
CA LEU A 22 -2.65 8.51 6.48
C LEU A 22 -1.86 9.74 6.05
N ARG A 23 -1.10 10.34 6.98
CA ARG A 23 -0.20 11.45 6.66
C ARG A 23 0.84 11.06 5.61
N LEU A 24 1.48 9.90 5.79
CA LEU A 24 2.44 9.38 4.81
C LEU A 24 1.79 9.16 3.44
N LEU A 25 0.62 8.53 3.40
CA LEU A 25 -0.12 8.31 2.15
C LEU A 25 -0.48 9.63 1.47
N MET A 26 -0.96 10.63 2.22
CA MET A 26 -1.29 11.96 1.69
C MET A 26 -0.06 12.68 1.12
N GLU A 27 1.10 12.57 1.78
CA GLU A 27 2.36 13.14 1.26
C GLU A 27 2.76 12.48 -0.07
N ARG A 28 2.65 11.14 -0.16
CA ARG A 28 2.90 10.41 -1.41
C ARG A 28 1.90 10.74 -2.52
N MET A 29 0.62 10.88 -2.18
CA MET A 29 -0.41 11.28 -3.14
C MET A 29 -0.19 12.69 -3.70
N LYS A 30 0.24 13.65 -2.86
CA LYS A 30 0.60 15.00 -3.32
C LYS A 30 1.81 14.98 -4.24
N PHE A 31 2.82 14.17 -3.92
CA PHE A 31 3.98 14.00 -4.77
C PHE A 31 3.59 13.42 -6.13
N GLU A 32 2.83 12.34 -6.17
CA GLU A 32 2.35 11.71 -7.40
C GLU A 32 1.46 12.66 -8.23
N LEU A 33 0.55 13.41 -7.58
CA LEU A 33 -0.25 14.44 -8.25
C LEU A 33 0.65 15.46 -8.96
N SER A 34 1.70 15.92 -8.29
CA SER A 34 2.65 16.88 -8.88
C SER A 34 3.37 16.30 -10.11
N LEU A 35 3.69 15.00 -10.10
CA LEU A 35 4.30 14.32 -11.25
C LEU A 35 3.31 14.22 -12.41
N ARG A 36 2.07 13.81 -12.14
CA ARG A 36 1.02 13.72 -13.18
C ARG A 36 0.62 15.07 -13.75
N GLN A 37 0.69 16.13 -12.96
CA GLN A 37 0.50 17.50 -13.45
C GLN A 37 1.65 17.94 -14.36
N LYS A 38 2.89 17.60 -14.01
CA LYS A 38 4.06 17.90 -14.85
C LYS A 38 4.05 17.12 -16.18
N SER A 39 3.52 15.91 -16.19
CA SER A 39 3.39 15.09 -17.41
C SER A 39 2.15 15.43 -18.25
N GLY A 40 1.29 16.35 -17.81
CA GLY A 40 0.05 16.73 -18.49
C GLY A 40 -1.08 15.70 -18.37
N MET A 41 -0.93 14.66 -17.54
CA MET A 41 -1.97 13.65 -17.30
C MET A 41 -3.12 14.19 -16.42
N ILE A 42 -2.82 15.14 -15.54
CA ILE A 42 -3.80 15.87 -14.73
C ILE A 42 -3.60 17.36 -14.98
N LYS A 43 -4.70 18.12 -15.03
CA LYS A 43 -4.64 19.57 -15.21
C LYS A 43 -3.83 20.23 -14.09
N HIS A 44 -2.95 21.16 -14.48
CA HIS A 44 -2.14 21.91 -13.53
C HIS A 44 -2.99 22.73 -12.56
N GLY A 45 -2.56 22.82 -11.31
CA GLY A 45 -3.23 23.59 -10.26
C GLY A 45 -4.42 22.90 -9.60
N MET A 46 -4.84 21.71 -10.04
CA MET A 46 -5.86 20.93 -9.34
C MET A 46 -5.34 20.38 -8.01
N HIS A 47 -6.23 20.35 -7.01
CA HIS A 47 -6.04 19.75 -5.70
C HIS A 47 -6.64 18.34 -5.64
N LEU A 48 -6.25 17.54 -4.64
CA LEU A 48 -6.66 16.13 -4.52
C LEU A 48 -8.18 15.96 -4.32
N ASP A 49 -8.81 16.89 -3.61
CA ASP A 49 -10.24 16.91 -3.33
C ASP A 49 -11.09 17.28 -4.56
N GLU A 50 -10.51 18.01 -5.52
CA GLU A 50 -11.16 18.39 -6.79
C GLU A 50 -11.18 17.25 -7.82
N LEU A 51 -10.37 16.20 -7.64
CA LEU A 51 -10.32 15.06 -8.56
C LEU A 51 -11.56 14.17 -8.40
N SER A 52 -11.93 13.50 -9.49
CA SER A 52 -12.94 12.43 -9.39
C SER A 52 -12.45 11.30 -8.48
N PHE A 53 -13.36 10.50 -7.93
CA PHE A 53 -12.98 9.32 -7.16
C PHE A 53 -12.05 8.40 -7.97
N SER A 54 -12.34 8.19 -9.26
CA SER A 54 -11.53 7.33 -10.14
C SER A 54 -10.08 7.82 -10.31
N GLU A 55 -9.87 9.14 -10.42
CA GLU A 55 -8.54 9.73 -10.52
C GLU A 55 -7.82 9.68 -9.19
N THR A 56 -8.52 10.01 -8.11
CA THR A 56 -7.99 9.94 -6.75
C THR A 56 -7.56 8.53 -6.41
N MET A 57 -8.37 7.53 -6.74
CA MET A 57 -8.05 6.12 -6.49
C MET A 57 -6.79 5.69 -7.25
N ARG A 58 -6.61 6.13 -8.50
CA ARG A 58 -5.38 5.87 -9.26
C ARG A 58 -4.15 6.52 -8.63
N LEU A 59 -4.29 7.66 -7.95
CA LEU A 59 -3.20 8.26 -7.16
C LEU A 59 -2.93 7.45 -5.89
N VAL A 60 -3.97 6.98 -5.21
CA VAL A 60 -3.87 6.12 -4.02
C VAL A 60 -3.12 4.83 -4.36
N GLU A 61 -3.50 4.13 -5.42
CA GLU A 61 -2.87 2.87 -5.82
C GLU A 61 -1.37 3.05 -6.12
N SER A 62 -1.00 4.07 -6.89
CA SER A 62 0.41 4.40 -7.16
C SER A 62 1.17 4.79 -5.90
N SER A 63 0.54 5.58 -5.03
CA SER A 63 1.18 6.03 -3.77
C SER A 63 1.39 4.89 -2.79
N VAL A 64 0.42 3.97 -2.68
CA VAL A 64 0.52 2.75 -1.88
C VAL A 64 1.61 1.84 -2.43
N PHE A 65 1.64 1.63 -3.76
CA PHE A 65 2.66 0.84 -4.43
C PHE A 65 4.07 1.36 -4.13
N ASP A 66 4.30 2.66 -4.35
CA ASP A 66 5.58 3.32 -4.05
C ASP A 66 5.97 3.15 -2.58
N THR A 67 5.02 3.37 -1.67
CA THR A 67 5.26 3.26 -0.23
C THR A 67 5.68 1.85 0.16
N ILE A 68 5.00 0.83 -0.36
CA ILE A 68 5.33 -0.57 -0.11
C ILE A 68 6.73 -0.88 -0.63
N PHE A 69 7.09 -0.37 -1.81
CA PHE A 69 8.42 -0.59 -2.39
C PHE A 69 9.57 -0.02 -1.56
N LEU A 70 9.30 0.97 -0.71
CA LEU A 70 10.29 1.55 0.21
C LEU A 70 10.39 0.80 1.55
N LEU A 71 9.53 -0.18 1.81
CA LEU A 71 9.59 -0.97 3.04
C LEU A 71 10.72 -2.01 2.96
N PRO A 72 11.28 -2.43 4.11
CA PRO A 72 12.19 -3.57 4.17
C PRO A 72 11.53 -4.82 3.59
N VAL A 73 12.29 -5.61 2.83
CA VAL A 73 11.77 -6.80 2.13
C VAL A 73 11.13 -7.79 3.11
N GLU A 74 11.65 -7.89 4.32
CA GLU A 74 11.12 -8.75 5.38
C GLU A 74 9.69 -8.35 5.79
N ILE A 75 9.37 -7.05 5.78
CA ILE A 75 8.04 -6.54 6.11
C ILE A 75 7.00 -6.93 5.06
N ILE A 76 7.42 -7.00 3.79
CA ILE A 76 6.55 -7.30 2.65
C ILE A 76 6.36 -8.82 2.50
N THR A 77 7.42 -9.59 2.73
CA THR A 77 7.45 -11.04 2.49
C THR A 77 6.91 -11.86 3.66
N SER A 78 7.10 -11.38 4.90
CA SER A 78 6.62 -12.05 6.12
C SER A 78 5.12 -11.89 6.34
N GLN A 79 4.58 -12.63 7.32
CA GLN A 79 3.23 -12.41 7.81
C GLN A 79 3.20 -11.16 8.70
N THR A 80 2.54 -10.10 8.23
CA THR A 80 2.43 -8.81 8.93
C THR A 80 0.99 -8.28 8.90
N ASN A 81 0.73 -7.22 9.67
CA ASN A 81 -0.52 -6.46 9.63
C ASN A 81 -0.56 -5.39 8.51
N LEU A 82 0.36 -5.43 7.53
CA LEU A 82 0.46 -4.41 6.47
C LEU A 82 -0.84 -4.26 5.66
N VAL A 83 -1.50 -5.38 5.35
CA VAL A 83 -2.78 -5.40 4.61
C VAL A 83 -3.85 -4.58 5.33
N SER A 84 -4.01 -4.78 6.64
CA SER A 84 -5.05 -4.08 7.40
C SER A 84 -4.68 -2.63 7.66
N ILE A 85 -3.38 -2.31 7.79
CA ILE A 85 -2.89 -0.93 7.85
C ILE A 85 -3.27 -0.19 6.56
N ILE A 86 -2.95 -0.75 5.38
CA ILE A 86 -3.29 -0.11 4.10
C ILE A 86 -4.81 0.07 3.98
N ALA A 87 -5.59 -0.98 4.25
CA ALA A 87 -7.04 -0.90 4.13
C ALA A 87 -7.62 0.20 5.03
N SER A 88 -7.20 0.25 6.29
CA SER A 88 -7.67 1.26 7.26
C SER A 88 -7.23 2.67 6.87
N THR A 89 -6.01 2.81 6.35
CA THR A 89 -5.46 4.09 5.91
C THR A 89 -6.20 4.62 4.69
N VAL A 90 -6.47 3.77 3.70
CA VAL A 90 -7.25 4.17 2.51
C VAL A 90 -8.68 4.53 2.89
N ARG A 91 -9.33 3.77 3.78
CA ARG A 91 -10.67 4.14 4.29
C ARG A 91 -10.68 5.51 4.97
N ALA A 92 -9.61 5.86 5.70
CA ALA A 92 -9.50 7.15 6.37
C ALA A 92 -9.45 8.35 5.42
N LEU A 93 -9.09 8.15 4.13
CA LEU A 93 -9.15 9.19 3.11
C LEU A 93 -10.57 9.71 2.86
N SER A 94 -11.61 8.91 3.14
CA SER A 94 -13.01 9.36 3.01
C SER A 94 -13.26 10.68 3.74
N ARG A 95 -12.72 10.81 4.96
CA ARG A 95 -12.88 12.00 5.81
C ARG A 95 -12.04 13.18 5.33
N VAL A 96 -10.87 12.92 4.75
CA VAL A 96 -9.91 13.95 4.33
C VAL A 96 -10.23 14.52 2.96
N LEU A 97 -10.71 13.69 2.04
CA LEU A 97 -10.98 14.04 0.64
C LEU A 97 -12.48 14.14 0.34
N HIS A 98 -13.33 13.99 1.36
CA HIS A 98 -14.79 14.05 1.28
C HIS A 98 -15.37 13.11 0.21
N LYS A 99 -14.88 11.86 0.17
CA LYS A 99 -15.22 10.83 -0.81
C LYS A 99 -15.58 9.53 -0.10
N GLU A 100 -16.87 9.33 0.15
CA GLU A 100 -17.40 8.21 0.94
C GLU A 100 -17.11 6.84 0.32
N GLU A 101 -16.86 6.78 -1.00
CA GLU A 101 -16.50 5.55 -1.71
C GLU A 101 -15.25 4.87 -1.12
N PHE A 102 -14.35 5.64 -0.50
CA PHE A 102 -13.18 5.08 0.19
C PHE A 102 -13.54 4.19 1.39
N LEU A 103 -14.70 4.39 2.03
CA LEU A 103 -15.14 3.54 3.14
C LEU A 103 -15.31 2.07 2.73
N LEU A 104 -15.61 1.82 1.45
CA LEU A 104 -15.82 0.49 0.90
C LEU A 104 -14.50 -0.24 0.57
N PHE A 105 -13.35 0.44 0.70
CA PHE A 105 -12.07 -0.17 0.39
C PHE A 105 -11.77 -1.36 1.32
N SER A 106 -11.42 -2.50 0.75
CA SER A 106 -11.32 -3.78 1.46
C SER A 106 -9.89 -4.26 1.65
N ASP A 107 -9.70 -5.15 2.62
CA ASP A 107 -8.45 -5.88 2.81
C ASP A 107 -8.09 -6.71 1.56
N ARG A 108 -9.10 -7.20 0.84
CA ARG A 108 -8.90 -7.90 -0.44
C ARG A 108 -8.26 -6.99 -1.49
N GLN A 109 -8.72 -5.74 -1.60
CA GLN A 109 -8.10 -4.76 -2.51
C GLN A 109 -6.66 -4.45 -2.08
N SER A 110 -6.42 -4.30 -0.77
CA SER A 110 -5.05 -4.12 -0.25
C SER A 110 -4.13 -5.30 -0.61
N ARG A 111 -4.62 -6.54 -0.48
CA ARG A 111 -3.87 -7.74 -0.90
C ARG A 111 -3.58 -7.74 -2.39
N ASN A 112 -4.55 -7.36 -3.23
CA ASN A 112 -4.35 -7.30 -4.68
C ASN A 112 -3.24 -6.33 -5.08
N LEU A 113 -3.03 -5.24 -4.32
CA LEU A 113 -1.93 -4.28 -4.54
C LEU A 113 -0.57 -4.86 -4.11
N ILE A 114 -0.51 -5.54 -2.97
CA ILE A 114 0.75 -6.01 -2.36
C ILE A 114 1.24 -7.33 -2.99
N GLU A 115 0.33 -8.24 -3.31
CA GLU A 115 0.67 -9.62 -3.68
C GLU A 115 1.57 -9.74 -4.91
N PRO A 116 1.42 -8.93 -5.98
CA PRO A 116 2.37 -8.92 -7.09
C PRO A 116 3.80 -8.58 -6.65
N ILE A 117 3.95 -7.56 -5.79
CA ILE A 117 5.24 -7.13 -5.24
C ILE A 117 5.83 -8.25 -4.38
N ARG A 118 5.02 -8.82 -3.50
CA ARG A 118 5.43 -9.92 -2.62
C ARG A 118 5.92 -11.14 -3.41
N LYS A 119 5.17 -11.56 -4.44
CA LYS A 119 5.55 -12.67 -5.31
C LYS A 119 6.86 -12.38 -6.06
N PHE A 120 7.03 -11.16 -6.56
CA PHE A 120 8.26 -10.72 -7.19
C PHE A 120 9.45 -10.83 -6.22
N LEU A 121 9.36 -10.22 -5.03
CA LEU A 121 10.44 -10.23 -4.04
C LEU A 121 10.80 -11.64 -3.54
N ILE A 122 9.81 -12.51 -3.30
CA ILE A 122 10.05 -13.91 -2.92
C ILE A 122 10.82 -14.65 -4.01
N ARG A 123 10.46 -14.44 -5.28
CA ARG A 123 11.13 -15.07 -6.41
C ARG A 123 12.59 -14.61 -6.52
N GLU A 124 12.85 -13.31 -6.46
CA GLU A 124 14.20 -12.76 -6.54
C GLU A 124 15.08 -13.19 -5.36
N THR A 125 14.52 -13.22 -4.14
CA THR A 125 15.25 -13.69 -2.95
C THR A 125 15.67 -15.16 -3.08
N ARG A 126 14.79 -16.00 -3.62
CA ARG A 126 15.11 -17.42 -3.88
C ARG A 126 16.19 -17.56 -4.95
N ALA A 127 16.07 -16.87 -6.07
CA ALA A 127 17.05 -16.91 -7.17
C ALA A 127 18.46 -16.49 -6.70
N ASN A 128 18.56 -15.43 -5.89
CA ASN A 128 19.84 -15.00 -5.32
C ASN A 128 20.43 -16.00 -4.32
N ASN A 129 19.58 -16.75 -3.59
CA ASN A 129 20.05 -17.82 -2.72
C ASN A 129 20.53 -19.04 -3.50
N PHE A 130 19.99 -19.30 -4.70
CA PHE A 130 20.49 -20.36 -5.59
C PHE A 130 21.87 -20.02 -6.18
N LEU A 131 22.16 -18.76 -6.49
CA LEU A 131 23.45 -18.34 -7.07
C LEU A 131 24.60 -18.25 -6.03
N LYS A 132 24.28 -18.33 -4.74
CA LYS A 132 25.26 -18.27 -3.64
C LYS A 132 25.67 -19.63 -3.09
N ASN A 133 25.08 -20.72 -3.59
CA ASN A 133 25.43 -22.12 -3.27
C ASN A 133 26.08 -22.78 -4.48
#